data_AF-A0A9X4SB74-F1
#
_entry.id   AF-A0A9X4SB74-F1
#
_cell.length_a   1.000
_cell.length_b   1.000
_cell.length_c   1.000
_cell.angle_alpha   90.00
_cell.angle_beta   90.00
_cell.angle_gamma   90.00
#
_symmetry.space_group_name_H-M   'P 1'
#
loop_
_entity.id
_entity.type
_entity.pdbx_description
1 polymer ?
#
loop_
_entity_poly.entity_id
_entity_poly.type
_entity_poly.pdbx_seq_one_letter_code
_entity_poly.pdbx_strand_id
1 'polypeptide(L)'
;MRGVKFNWKETGAPSIGLIAEEVAKVYPELVEMDGGVPGAVNYSAMVAVLLEAVKQQDEEIRRQRIELEEVKRQTKMAKTSEIEGRLVALEAAYTQLLSSQSAAERTALHQVGFSAK
;
A
#
# COMPACT_ATOMS: atom_id res chain seq x y z
N MET A 1 -6.08 -7.63 -24.82
CA MET A 1 -5.51 -8.88 -25.34
C MET A 1 -5.60 -9.94 -24.26
N ARG A 2 -6.01 -11.16 -24.59
CA ARG A 2 -6.16 -12.28 -23.65
C ARG A 2 -5.35 -13.49 -24.10
N GLY A 3 -4.76 -14.20 -23.13
CA GLY A 3 -4.24 -15.55 -23.34
C GLY A 3 -5.38 -16.55 -23.48
N VAL A 4 -5.29 -17.44 -24.46
CA VAL A 4 -6.32 -18.45 -24.75
C VAL A 4 -5.71 -19.84 -24.81
N LYS A 5 -6.49 -20.84 -24.40
CA LYS A 5 -6.24 -22.26 -24.63
C LYS A 5 -7.03 -22.69 -25.87
N PHE A 6 -6.40 -23.42 -26.77
CA PHE A 6 -7.04 -23.91 -27.98
C PHE A 6 -6.45 -25.26 -28.40
N ASN A 7 -7.12 -25.96 -29.30
CA ASN A 7 -6.59 -27.17 -29.94
C ASN A 7 -6.33 -26.87 -31.42
N TRP A 8 -5.19 -27.32 -31.94
CA TRP A 8 -4.88 -27.20 -33.37
C TRP A 8 -5.88 -28.01 -34.19
N LYS A 9 -6.43 -27.43 -35.27
CA LYS A 9 -7.44 -28.09 -36.11
C LYS A 9 -6.90 -29.36 -36.77
N GLU A 10 -5.64 -29.34 -37.20
CA GLU A 10 -5.01 -30.44 -37.94
C GLU A 10 -4.58 -31.60 -37.04
N THR A 11 -4.08 -31.30 -35.83
CA THR A 11 -3.48 -32.31 -34.95
C THR A 11 -4.32 -32.63 -33.71
N GLY A 12 -5.33 -31.80 -33.39
CA GLY A 12 -6.08 -31.86 -32.14
C GLY A 12 -5.26 -31.50 -30.90
N ALA A 13 -3.98 -31.14 -31.07
CA ALA A 13 -3.07 -30.94 -29.95
C ALA A 13 -3.43 -29.67 -29.16
N PRO A 14 -3.51 -29.75 -27.81
CA PRO A 14 -3.77 -28.61 -26.97
C PRO A 14 -2.58 -27.65 -26.97
N SER A 15 -2.88 -26.36 -27.00
CA SER A 15 -1.89 -25.29 -27.03
C SER A 15 -2.41 -24.03 -26.32
N ILE A 16 -1.51 -23.08 -26.08
CA ILE A 16 -1.78 -21.79 -25.45
C ILE A 16 -1.18 -20.71 -26.34
N GLY A 17 -1.92 -19.61 -26.52
CA GLY A 17 -1.43 -18.49 -27.30
C GLY A 17 -2.28 -17.23 -27.13
N LEU A 18 -2.15 -16.33 -28.09
CA LEU A 18 -2.90 -15.09 -28.19
C LEU A 18 -3.75 -15.09 -29.46
N ILE A 19 -4.83 -14.31 -29.44
CA ILE A 19 -5.68 -14.07 -30.61
C ILE A 19 -5.04 -12.95 -31.44
N ALA A 20 -4.67 -13.24 -32.69
CA ALA A 20 -3.96 -12.31 -33.58
C ALA A 20 -4.76 -11.01 -33.80
N GLU A 21 -6.08 -11.08 -33.91
CA GLU A 21 -6.97 -9.93 -34.07
C GLU A 21 -7.02 -9.04 -32.82
N GLU A 22 -6.88 -9.62 -31.62
CA GLU A 22 -6.77 -8.84 -30.39
C GLU A 22 -5.41 -8.18 -30.27
N VAL A 23 -4.35 -8.87 -30.69
CA VAL A 23 -2.98 -8.34 -30.72
C VAL A 23 -2.90 -7.19 -31.71
N ALA A 24 -3.42 -7.35 -32.93
CA ALA A 24 -3.36 -6.36 -34.00
C ALA A 24 -4.05 -5.04 -33.64
N LYS A 25 -5.04 -5.06 -32.76
CA LYS A 25 -5.73 -3.85 -32.26
C LYS A 25 -4.87 -3.00 -31.34
N VAL A 26 -3.88 -3.60 -30.67
CA VAL A 26 -3.04 -2.92 -29.67
C VAL A 26 -1.62 -2.73 -30.18
N TYR A 27 -1.06 -3.77 -30.79
CA TYR A 27 0.29 -3.84 -31.35
C TYR A 27 0.22 -4.46 -32.77
N PRO A 28 -0.26 -3.70 -33.78
CA PRO A 28 -0.33 -4.19 -35.16
C PRO A 28 1.02 -4.66 -35.71
N GLU A 29 2.12 -4.08 -35.26
CA GLU A 29 3.49 -4.44 -35.60
C GLU A 29 3.92 -5.84 -35.09
N LEU A 30 3.17 -6.43 -34.16
CA LEU A 30 3.42 -7.78 -33.65
C LEU A 30 2.62 -8.85 -34.40
N VAL A 31 1.93 -8.50 -35.49
CA VAL A 31 1.07 -9.44 -36.23
C VAL A 31 1.40 -9.41 -37.71
N GLU A 32 1.65 -10.59 -38.27
CA GLU A 32 1.75 -10.78 -39.70
C GLU A 32 0.36 -10.76 -40.33
N MET A 33 0.21 -9.97 -41.39
CA MET A 33 -1.04 -9.85 -42.14
C MET A 33 -0.99 -10.80 -43.35
N ASP A 34 -1.99 -11.66 -43.47
CA ASP A 34 -2.20 -12.51 -44.64
C ASP A 34 -3.41 -11.99 -45.44
N GLY A 35 -3.18 -11.50 -46.66
CA GLY A 35 -4.25 -10.94 -47.50
C GLY A 35 -5.01 -9.75 -46.86
N GLY A 36 -4.40 -9.05 -45.90
CA GLY A 36 -5.03 -7.96 -45.14
C GLY A 36 -5.78 -8.40 -43.87
N VAL A 37 -5.69 -9.67 -43.49
CA VAL A 37 -6.26 -10.23 -42.26
C VAL A 37 -5.15 -10.61 -41.28
N PRO A 38 -5.30 -10.34 -39.97
CA PRO A 38 -4.38 -10.82 -38.94
C PRO A 38 -4.20 -12.35 -38.99
N GLY A 39 -3.00 -12.81 -39.33
CA GLY A 39 -2.69 -14.23 -39.50
C GLY A 39 -1.96 -14.83 -38.30
N ALA A 40 -0.72 -14.40 -38.06
CA ALA A 40 0.16 -14.97 -37.05
C ALA A 40 0.77 -13.90 -36.14
N VAL A 41 0.93 -14.23 -34.86
CA VAL A 41 1.57 -13.34 -33.87
C VAL A 41 3.08 -13.57 -33.89
N ASN A 42 3.84 -12.48 -33.99
CA ASN A 42 5.29 -12.48 -33.89
C ASN A 42 5.72 -12.48 -32.41
N TYR A 43 5.81 -13.67 -31.82
CA TYR A 43 6.25 -13.86 -30.44
C TYR A 43 7.71 -13.45 -30.20
N SER A 44 8.58 -13.50 -31.22
CA SER A 44 9.97 -13.05 -31.10
C SER A 44 10.06 -11.55 -30.87
N ALA A 45 9.31 -10.76 -31.64
CA ALA A 45 9.24 -9.31 -31.46
C ALA A 45 8.54 -8.91 -30.15
N MET A 46 7.63 -9.74 -29.64
CA MET A 46 6.93 -9.50 -28.37
C MET A 46 7.88 -9.41 -27.17
N VAL A 47 9.06 -10.03 -27.23
CA VAL A 47 10.07 -9.95 -26.15
C VAL A 47 10.48 -8.51 -25.87
N ALA A 48 10.59 -7.66 -26.90
CA ALA A 48 10.96 -6.25 -26.72
C ALA A 48 9.86 -5.46 -25.98
N VAL A 49 8.59 -5.72 -26.32
CA VAL A 49 7.43 -5.10 -25.65
C VAL A 49 7.35 -5.56 -24.19
N LEU A 50 7.55 -6.85 -23.93
CA LEU A 50 7.57 -7.39 -22.58
C LEU A 50 8.71 -6.80 -21.74
N LEU A 51 9.89 -6.59 -22.32
CA LEU A 51 11.01 -5.97 -21.62
C LEU A 51 10.67 -4.54 -21.15
N GLU A 52 10.07 -3.73 -22.02
CA GLU A 52 9.65 -2.38 -21.63
C GLU A 52 8.52 -2.41 -20.58
N ALA A 53 7.58 -3.36 -20.69
CA ALA A 53 6.54 -3.54 -19.68
C ALA A 53 7.12 -3.90 -18.30
N VAL A 54 8.13 -4.79 -18.25
CA VAL A 54 8.83 -5.15 -17.00
C VAL A 54 9.55 -3.93 -16.42
N LYS A 55 10.26 -3.15 -17.24
CA LYS A 55 10.95 -1.94 -16.78
C LYS A 55 9.98 -0.90 -16.22
N GLN A 56 8.82 -0.71 -16.87
CA GLN A 56 7.76 0.16 -16.37
C GLN A 56 7.19 -0.36 -15.04
N GLN A 57 6.96 -1.68 -14.93
CA GLN A 57 6.47 -2.31 -13.72
C GLN A 57 7.46 -2.16 -12.55
N ASP A 58 8.77 -2.32 -12.79
CA ASP A 58 9.81 -2.12 -11.78
C ASP A 58 9.82 -0.68 -11.25
N GLU A 59 9.64 0.30 -12.14
CA GLU A 59 9.54 1.71 -11.76
C GLU A 59 8.27 2.00 -10.94
N GLU A 60 7.14 1.39 -11.28
CA GLU A 60 5.91 1.47 -10.49
C GLU A 60 6.09 0.85 -9.10
N ILE A 61 6.68 -0.34 -9.02
CA ILE A 61 6.98 -1.01 -7.74
C ILE A 61 7.90 -0.14 -6.88
N ARG A 62 8.93 0.47 -7.47
CA ARG A 62 9.85 1.37 -6.76
C ARG A 62 9.09 2.56 -6.18
N ARG A 63 8.19 3.18 -6.96
CA ARG A 63 7.36 4.31 -6.52
C ARG A 63 6.43 3.92 -5.38
N GLN A 64 5.72 2.80 -5.53
CA GLN A 64 4.82 2.28 -4.50
C GLN A 64 5.56 1.96 -3.19
N ARG A 65 6.80 1.44 -3.27
CA ARG A 65 7.63 1.21 -2.07
C ARG A 65 8.00 2.51 -1.36
N ILE A 66 8.36 3.56 -2.10
CA ILE A 66 8.69 4.87 -1.52
C ILE A 66 7.46 5.45 -0.81
N GLU A 67 6.30 5.41 -1.46
CA GLU A 67 5.05 5.89 -0.86
C GLU A 67 4.67 5.10 0.38
N LEU A 68 4.81 3.77 0.34
CA LEU A 68 4.55 2.90 1.49
C LEU A 68 5.45 3.25 2.68
N GLU A 69 6.75 3.45 2.46
CA GLU A 69 7.68 3.82 3.53
C GLU A 69 7.37 5.23 4.09
N GLU A 70 6.96 6.16 3.24
CA GLU A 70 6.52 7.49 3.70
C GLU A 70 5.26 7.42 4.57
N VAL A 71 4.23 6.68 4.13
CA VAL A 71 2.99 6.50 4.89
C VAL A 71 3.26 5.80 6.22
N LYS A 72 4.12 4.77 6.24
CA LYS A 72 4.55 4.10 7.48
C LYS A 72 5.26 5.07 8.42
N ARG A 73 6.15 5.92 7.90
CA ARG A 73 6.87 6.93 8.68
C ARG A 73 5.89 7.92 9.32
N GLN A 74 4.96 8.46 8.53
CA GLN A 74 3.91 9.36 9.03
C GLN A 74 3.06 8.71 10.11
N THR A 75 2.65 7.46 9.91
CA THR A 75 1.87 6.70 10.89
C THR A 75 2.64 6.50 12.20
N LYS A 76 3.94 6.18 12.12
CA LYS A 76 4.80 6.03 13.30
C LYS A 76 4.93 7.37 14.04
N MET A 77 5.21 8.46 13.32
CA MET A 77 5.35 9.79 13.91
C MET A 77 4.05 10.25 14.58
N ALA A 78 2.89 10.04 13.95
CA ALA A 78 1.61 10.38 14.54
C ALA A 78 1.34 9.63 15.85
N LYS A 79 1.62 8.31 15.89
CA LYS A 79 1.51 7.50 17.12
C LYS A 79 2.46 7.96 18.21
N THR A 80 3.69 8.34 17.85
CA THR A 80 4.66 8.90 18.81
C THR A 80 4.13 10.20 19.41
N SER A 81 3.66 11.13 18.57
CA SER A 81 3.10 12.41 19.04
C SER A 81 1.84 12.21 19.91
N GLU A 82 1.00 11.23 19.59
CA GLU A 82 -0.16 10.86 20.42
C GLU A 82 0.27 10.38 21.81
N ILE A 83 1.28 9.50 21.87
CA ILE A 83 1.82 8.98 23.14
C ILE A 83 2.44 10.12 23.97
N GLU A 84 3.22 11.00 23.34
CA GLU A 84 3.80 12.17 24.01
C GLU A 84 2.72 13.09 24.59
N GLY A 85 1.66 13.37 23.83
CA GLY A 85 0.52 14.15 24.33
C GLY A 85 -0.18 13.48 25.52
N ARG A 86 -0.36 12.15 25.47
CA ARG A 86 -0.93 11.37 26.59
C ARG A 86 -0.02 11.39 27.82
N LEU A 87 1.30 11.38 27.64
CA LEU A 87 2.27 11.45 28.74
C LEU A 87 2.18 12.80 29.46
N VAL A 88 2.17 13.90 28.72
CA VAL A 88 2.02 15.26 29.28
C VAL A 88 0.70 15.41 30.05
N ALA A 89 -0.40 14.90 29.49
CA ALA A 89 -1.69 14.95 30.16
C ALA A 89 -1.71 14.13 31.46
N LEU A 90 -1.04 12.97 31.48
CA LEU A 90 -0.92 12.13 32.67
C LEU A 90 -0.07 12.80 33.76
N GLU A 91 1.06 13.42 33.39
CA GLU A 91 1.94 14.15 34.31
C GLU A 91 1.22 15.34 34.95
N ALA A 92 0.44 16.09 34.15
CA ALA A 92 -0.39 17.18 34.65
C ALA A 92 -1.46 16.69 35.64
N ALA A 93 -2.17 15.61 35.29
CA ALA A 93 -3.17 15.00 36.17
C ALA A 93 -2.56 14.49 37.50
N TYR A 94 -1.37 13.89 37.45
CA TYR A 94 -0.65 13.42 38.64
C TYR A 94 -0.28 14.57 39.58
N THR A 95 0.22 15.68 39.02
CA THR A 95 0.55 16.88 39.81
C THR A 95 -0.69 17.49 40.46
N GLN A 96 -1.80 17.53 39.73
CA GLN A 96 -3.07 18.01 40.28
C GLN A 96 -3.58 17.13 41.42
N LEU A 97 -3.49 15.79 41.29
CA LEU A 97 -3.85 14.85 42.36
C LEU A 97 -3.00 15.08 43.62
N LEU A 98 -1.67 15.17 43.49
CA LEU A 98 -0.78 15.44 44.62
C LEU A 98 -1.12 16.75 45.33
N SER A 99 -1.38 17.81 44.56
CA SER A 99 -1.78 19.11 45.13
C SER A 99 -3.10 19.00 45.91
N SER A 100 -4.07 18.24 45.40
CA SER A 100 -5.37 18.03 46.06
C SER A 100 -5.27 17.21 47.35
N GLN A 101 -4.42 16.18 47.39
CA GLN A 101 -4.19 15.38 48.59
C GLN A 101 -3.54 16.22 49.71
N SER A 102 -2.54 17.02 49.36
CA SER A 102 -1.88 17.91 50.33
C SER A 102 -2.83 19.00 50.88
N ALA A 103 -3.75 19.50 50.06
CA ALA A 103 -4.76 20.46 50.49
C ALA A 103 -5.82 19.82 51.41
N ALA A 104 -6.23 18.58 51.11
CA ALA A 104 -7.15 17.82 51.94
C ALA A 104 -6.56 17.53 53.34
N GLU A 105 -5.29 17.12 53.41
CA GLU A 105 -4.59 16.87 54.70
C GLU A 105 -4.46 18.15 55.55
N ARG A 106 -4.11 19.29 54.93
CA ARG A 106 -4.02 20.57 55.64
C ARG A 106 -5.38 21.01 56.20
N THR A 107 -6.45 20.78 55.44
CA THR A 107 -7.82 21.12 55.87
C THR A 107 -8.27 20.24 57.04
N ALA A 108 -7.96 18.94 56.99
CA ALA A 108 -8.26 18.01 58.07
C ALA A 108 -7.52 18.37 59.37
N LEU A 109 -6.23 18.70 59.31
CA LEU A 109 -5.46 19.13 60.49
C LEU A 109 -5.98 20.43 61.10
N HIS A 110 -6.44 21.38 60.26
CA HIS A 110 -7.00 22.64 60.74
C HIS A 110 -8.37 22.47 61.41
N GLN A 111 -9.22 21.54 60.93
CA GLN A 111 -10.50 21.22 61.57
C GLN A 111 -10.32 20.48 62.90
N VAL A 112 -9.35 19.57 63.00
CA VAL A 112 -9.06 18.85 64.26
C VAL A 112 -8.48 19.80 65.32
N GLY A 113 -7.63 20.75 64.92
CA GLY A 113 -7.07 21.76 65.82
C GLY A 113 -8.08 22.78 66.36
N PHE A 114 -9.20 23.00 65.67
CA PHE A 114 -10.27 23.90 66.10
C PHE A 114 -11.23 23.25 67.13
N SER A 115 -11.28 21.92 67.19
CA SER A 115 -12.14 21.18 68.12
C SER A 115 -11.53 20.95 69.52
N ALA A 116 -10.29 21.38 69.76
CA ALA A 116 -9.53 21.11 70.99
C ALA A 116 -9.35 22.32 71.93
N LYS A 117 -10.17 23.37 71.80
CA LYS A 117 -10.21 24.52 72.72
C LYS A 117 -11.52 24.60 73.49
#